data_AF-A0A940QXY4-F1
#
_entry.id   AF-A0A940QXY4-F1
#
_cell.length_a   1.000
_cell.length_b   1.000
_cell.length_c   1.000
_cell.angle_alpha   90.00
_cell.angle_beta   90.00
_cell.angle_gamma   90.00
#
_symmetry.space_group_name_H-M   'P 1'
#
loop_
_entity.id
_entity.type
_entity.pdbx_description
1 polymer ?
#
loop_
_entity_poly.entity_id
_entity_poly.type
_entity_poly.pdbx_seq_one_letter_code
_entity_poly.pdbx_strand_id
1 'polypeptide(L)' 'MKPGHEEARLHLIKTELADIELEWVEIDGKKLKPSQCYKLLTDPVTILFNTNCPDSLRKRIQAIIARYYR' A
#
# COMPACT_ATOMS: atom_id res chain seq x y z
N MET A 1 5.95 -21.78 1.55
CA MET A 1 4.87 -21.29 2.44
C MET A 1 3.57 -21.99 2.05
N LYS A 2 2.67 -22.32 2.99
CA LYS A 2 1.37 -22.94 2.64
C LYS A 2 0.50 -21.87 1.94
N PRO A 3 -0.11 -22.16 0.78
CA PRO A 3 -0.85 -21.16 -0.02
C PRO A 3 -1.89 -20.36 0.78
N GLY A 4 -2.64 -21.01 1.69
CA GLY A 4 -3.65 -20.32 2.50
C GLY A 4 -3.13 -19.27 3.51
N HIS A 5 -1.85 -19.28 3.88
CA HIS A 5 -1.30 -18.23 4.77
C HIS A 5 -0.93 -16.96 4.00
N GLU A 6 -0.58 -17.08 2.72
CA GLU A 6 -0.22 -15.94 1.88
C GLU A 6 -1.47 -15.16 1.44
N GLU A 7 -2.53 -15.87 1.06
CA GLU A 7 -3.83 -15.27 0.72
C GLU A 7 -4.43 -14.48 1.89
N ALA A 8 -4.32 -15.02 3.11
CA ALA A 8 -4.78 -14.33 4.32
C ALA A 8 -4.00 -13.02 4.59
N ARG A 9 -2.66 -13.04 4.43
CA ARG A 9 -1.81 -11.84 4.57
C ARG A 9 -2.14 -10.79 3.52
N LEU A 10 -2.30 -11.23 2.27
CA LEU A 10 -2.67 -10.34 1.17
C LEU A 10 -4.04 -9.71 1.39
N HIS A 11 -5.00 -10.48 1.90
CA HIS A 11 -6.32 -9.95 2.26
C HIS A 11 -6.21 -8.85 3.34
N LEU A 12 -5.46 -9.09 4.41
CA LEU A 12 -5.25 -8.11 5.48
C LEU A 12 -4.55 -6.84 4.99
N ILE A 13 -3.54 -6.96 4.13
CA ILE A 13 -2.89 -5.81 3.47
C ILE A 13 -3.90 -5.00 2.66
N LYS A 14 -4.72 -5.67 1.84
CA LYS A 14 -5.72 -4.98 1.01
C LYS A 14 -6.72 -4.22 1.88
N THR A 15 -7.12 -4.78 3.02
CA THR A 15 -7.99 -4.10 3.99
C THR A 15 -7.32 -2.87 4.59
N GLU A 16 -6.09 -2.97 5.11
CA GLU A 16 -5.39 -1.79 5.66
C GLU A 16 -5.13 -0.71 4.61
N LEU A 17 -4.86 -1.10 3.36
CA LEU A 17 -4.71 -0.16 2.25
C LEU A 17 -6.05 0.50 1.87
N ALA A 18 -7.17 -0.22 1.97
CA ALA A 18 -8.49 0.36 1.72
C ALA A 18 -8.85 1.43 2.76
N ASP A 19 -8.41 1.31 4.00
CA ASP A 19 -8.60 2.37 5.01
C ASP A 19 -7.84 3.65 4.65
N ILE A 20 -6.63 3.51 4.11
CA ILE A 20 -5.84 4.65 3.62
C ILE A 20 -6.56 5.36 2.46
N GLU A 21 -7.28 4.62 1.60
CA GLU A 21 -8.04 5.22 0.49
C GLU A 21 -9.13 6.20 0.92
N LEU A 22 -9.57 6.14 2.18
CA LEU A 22 -10.55 7.09 2.71
C LEU A 22 -9.95 8.48 2.89
N GLU A 23 -8.63 8.58 3.01
CA GLU A 23 -7.92 9.84 3.17
C GLU A 23 -7.74 10.57 1.83
N TRP A 24 -7.49 11.88 1.93
CA TRP A 24 -7.02 12.70 0.82
C TRP A 24 -5.58 13.07 1.07
N VAL A 25 -4.73 12.83 0.08
CA VAL A 25 -3.33 13.24 0.14
C VAL A 25 -3.08 14.38 -0.83
N GLU A 26 -2.30 15.36 -0.39
CA GLU A 26 -1.89 16.46 -1.26
C GLU A 26 -0.54 16.14 -1.88
N ILE A 27 -0.48 16.17 -3.21
CA ILE A 27 0.72 15.94 -4.02
C ILE A 27 0.82 17.10 -5.00
N ASP A 28 1.89 17.89 -4.92
CA ASP A 28 2.11 19.08 -5.78
C ASP A 28 0.90 20.04 -5.79
N GLY A 29 0.26 20.26 -4.63
CA GLY A 29 -0.93 21.12 -4.48
C GLY A 29 -2.23 20.50 -5.01
N LYS A 30 -2.22 19.24 -5.46
CA LYS A 30 -3.41 18.50 -5.91
C LYS A 30 -3.84 17.49 -4.86
N LYS A 31 -5.14 17.48 -4.53
CA LYS A 31 -5.73 16.43 -3.70
C LYS A 31 -5.97 15.19 -4.54
N LEU A 32 -5.31 14.10 -4.19
CA LEU A 32 -5.38 12.82 -4.87
C LEU A 32 -5.75 11.73 -3.88
N LYS A 33 -6.26 10.63 -4.42
CA LYS A 33 -6.44 9.40 -3.67
C LYS A 33 -5.08 8.69 -3.53
N PRO A 34 -4.77 8.10 -2.36
CA PRO A 34 -3.51 7.38 -2.17
C PRO A 34 -3.24 6.30 -3.23
N SER A 35 -4.25 5.59 -3.72
CA SER A 35 -4.11 4.58 -4.78
C SER A 35 -3.58 5.14 -6.09
N GLN A 36 -3.66 6.45 -6.30
CA GLN A 36 -3.11 7.11 -7.49
C GLN A 36 -1.58 7.24 -7.43
N CYS A 37 -0.95 6.95 -6.29
CA CYS A 37 0.50 7.09 -6.12
C CYS A 37 1.22 5.78 -5.80
N TYR A 38 0.51 4.64 -5.67
CA TYR A 38 1.13 3.33 -5.48
C TYR A 38 0.37 2.21 -6.21
N LYS A 39 1.04 1.07 -6.42
CA LYS A 39 0.46 -0.16 -6.96
C LYS A 39 0.93 -1.36 -6.16
N LEU A 40 -0.02 -2.18 -5.70
CA LEU A 40 0.27 -3.48 -5.08
C LEU A 40 0.35 -4.56 -6.17
N LEU A 41 1.49 -5.22 -6.27
CA LEU A 41 1.70 -6.45 -7.04
C LEU A 41 1.58 -7.64 -6.09
N THR A 42 1.03 -8.75 -6.56
CA THR A 42 0.68 -9.90 -5.71
C THR A 42 1.48 -11.17 -6.02
N ASP A 43 2.38 -11.13 -7.00
CA ASP A 43 3.21 -12.27 -7.40
C ASP A 43 4.57 -11.78 -7.94
N PRO A 44 5.59 -11.58 -7.06
CA PRO A 44 5.54 -11.63 -5.59
C PRO A 44 4.85 -10.39 -4.99
N VAL A 45 4.44 -10.46 -3.71
CA VAL A 45 3.84 -9.32 -3.00
C VAL A 45 4.85 -8.18 -2.87
N THR A 46 4.64 -7.11 -3.64
CA THR A 46 5.52 -5.95 -3.72
C THR A 46 4.71 -4.68 -3.93
N ILE A 47 5.15 -3.54 -3.40
CA ILE A 47 4.56 -2.25 -3.70
C ILE A 47 5.49 -1.42 -4.57
N LEU A 48 4.92 -0.86 -5.64
CA LEU A 48 5.54 0.15 -6.48
C LEU A 48 4.97 1.53 -6.14
N PHE A 49 5.82 2.54 -6.12
CA PHE A 49 5.43 3.92 -5.86
C PHE A 49 5.69 4.79 -7.09
N ASN A 50 4.76 5.70 -7.40
CA ASN A 50 4.99 6.73 -8.40
C ASN A 50 6.03 7.74 -7.88
N THR A 51 6.79 8.37 -8.79
CA THR A 51 7.88 9.29 -8.45
C THR A 51 7.46 10.42 -7.51
N ASN A 52 6.23 10.92 -7.65
CA ASN A 52 5.66 12.00 -6.84
C ASN A 52 4.89 11.51 -5.59
N CYS A 53 4.92 10.22 -5.26
CA CYS A 53 4.29 9.72 -4.05
C CYS A 53 4.95 10.34 -2.79
N PRO A 54 4.19 11.02 -1.90
CA PRO A 54 4.72 11.66 -0.71
C PRO A 54 5.45 10.69 0.21
N ASP A 55 6.59 11.09 0.76
CA ASP A 55 7.38 10.23 1.66
C ASP A 55 6.60 9.78 2.90
N SER A 56 5.71 10.63 3.42
CA SER A 56 4.83 10.29 4.54
C SER A 56 3.91 9.13 4.19
N LEU A 57 3.33 9.12 2.99
CA LEU A 57 2.46 8.06 2.51
C LEU A 57 3.26 6.78 2.19
N ARG A 58 4.44 6.92 1.54
CA ARG A 58 5.35 5.78 1.29
C ARG A 58 5.70 5.04 2.57
N LYS A 59 6.14 5.77 3.60
CA LYS A 59 6.52 5.19 4.89
C LYS A 59 5.36 4.46 5.56
N ARG A 60 4.15 5.02 5.52
CA ARG A 60 2.94 4.36 6.06
C ARG A 60 2.64 3.06 5.34
N ILE A 61 2.63 3.07 4.00
CA ILE A 61 2.37 1.90 3.18
C ILE A 61 3.46 0.82 3.38
N GLN A 62 4.73 1.21 3.41
CA GLN A 62 5.83 0.29 3.70
C GLN A 62 5.71 -0.34 5.09
N ALA A 63 5.30 0.44 6.10
CA ALA A 63 5.07 -0.07 7.44
C ALA A 63 3.94 -1.11 7.47
N ILE A 64 2.88 -0.95 6.67
CA ILE A 64 1.80 -1.96 6.53
C ILE A 64 2.37 -3.25 5.98
N ILE A 65 3.06 -3.21 4.83
CA ILE A 65 3.62 -4.42 4.21
C ILE A 65 4.62 -5.13 5.14
N ALA A 66 5.47 -4.37 5.83
CA ALA A 66 6.47 -4.91 6.74
C ALA A 66 5.87 -5.64 7.95
N ARG A 67 4.59 -5.43 8.30
CA ARG A 67 3.91 -6.21 9.36
C ARG A 67 3.60 -7.65 8.93
N TYR A 68 3.46 -7.90 7.62
CA TYR A 68 2.98 -9.18 7.09
C TYR A 68 4.05 -10.01 6.38
N TYR A 69 5.12 -9.37 5.88
CA TYR A 69 6.17 -10.01 5.06
C TYR A 69 7.59 -9.80 5.63
N ARG A 70 7.71 -9.63 6.95
CA ARG A 70 9.00 -9.56 7.63
C ARG A 70 9.70 -10.92 7.72
#